data_AF-A0A9P0YZ42-F1
#
_entry.id   AF-A0A9P0YZ42-F1
#
_cell.length_a   1.000
_cell.length_b   1.000
_cell.length_c   1.000
_cell.angle_alpha   90.00
_cell.angle_beta   90.00
_cell.angle_gamma   90.00
#
_symmetry.space_group_name_H-M   'P 1'
#
loop_
_entity.id
_entity.type
_entity.pdbx_description
1 polymer ?
#
loop_
_entity_poly.entity_id
_entity_poly.type
_entity_poly.pdbx_seq_one_letter_code
_entity_poly.pdbx_strand_id
1 'polypeptide(L)'
;MAFLSVPPSSLFTSTATVIHKISNSSSTNSSAALCCSLSTAETVFAKHGRRFRSAVFCAVTARGRVMAEILKEKKLSSTAAAAASPAVSPFGSHKRLDNFLDALTEEDLLSSIQRETDDGRLPQNVARGMEELYENYRDAVLQSGHPNAEEIVLSNMAMVFDRIFVDVKDPFEFSPHHRAIREPFDYYMFVQNYIRPLIDFRRSYVGNISVFNEMEEKLQQGENVILISNHQTEADPAVIALLLESTHPHLAENMIYVAGDRVLVDPLCKPFSMGRNLLCVYSKKHMYDFPEQVEMKMRANTRSLKEMAVLLRGGSKIIWIAASGGRDRPDRVSQEWCPATFDPLSVDNMRRLVEHAVVPGHIYPLAILCYNIMPPPLQVEKDVGEKRVISFHGVGISVAPKVDFHVLATATKDPEEAKMAYSDALYDSVNQQYNVLKSAIHGKQGLEASTCTVSLSQPWLW
;
A
#
# COMPACT_ATOMS: atom_id res chain seq x y z
N MET A 1 -16.30 -70.63 8.69
CA MET A 1 -16.81 -70.66 10.08
C MET A 1 -17.38 -69.27 10.35
N ALA A 2 -18.69 -69.07 10.19
CA ALA A 2 -19.72 -69.15 11.26
C ALA A 2 -19.63 -67.95 12.22
N PHE A 3 -20.65 -67.15 12.56
CA PHE A 3 -22.07 -67.01 12.22
C PHE A 3 -22.57 -65.66 12.80
N LEU A 4 -23.54 -65.04 12.11
CA LEU A 4 -24.69 -64.19 12.53
C LEU A 4 -24.78 -63.59 13.97
N SER A 5 -25.23 -62.33 14.11
CA SER A 5 -26.66 -61.96 14.30
C SER A 5 -26.88 -60.47 14.67
N VAL A 6 -28.03 -59.92 14.26
CA VAL A 6 -28.59 -58.58 14.56
C VAL A 6 -29.92 -58.76 15.40
N PRO A 7 -30.78 -57.72 15.65
CA PRO A 7 -31.06 -56.92 16.88
C PRO A 7 -32.43 -57.26 17.56
N PRO A 8 -33.13 -56.42 18.41
CA PRO A 8 -33.94 -55.24 17.93
C PRO A 8 -34.31 -54.09 18.93
N SER A 9 -34.92 -53.01 18.37
CA SER A 9 -36.00 -52.11 18.89
C SER A 9 -35.70 -51.12 20.06
N SER A 10 -36.09 -49.83 20.03
CA SER A 10 -37.40 -49.18 19.78
C SER A 10 -37.22 -47.77 19.13
N LEU A 11 -37.95 -47.39 18.07
CA LEU A 11 -39.29 -46.76 18.00
C LEU A 11 -39.54 -45.59 18.98
N PHE A 12 -39.49 -44.35 18.48
CA PHE A 12 -40.61 -43.40 18.58
C PHE A 12 -40.61 -42.40 17.41
N THR A 13 -41.80 -42.29 16.84
CA THR A 13 -42.31 -41.42 15.78
C THR A 13 -42.55 -39.99 16.28
N SER A 14 -42.34 -38.96 15.43
CA SER A 14 -43.45 -38.18 14.85
C SER A 14 -42.94 -37.04 13.95
N THR A 15 -43.42 -37.06 12.71
CA THR A 15 -43.59 -35.96 11.76
C THR A 15 -44.52 -34.86 12.27
N ALA A 16 -44.27 -33.59 11.92
CA ALA A 16 -45.20 -32.71 11.15
C ALA A 16 -44.81 -31.20 11.21
N THR A 17 -44.32 -30.71 10.07
CA THR A 17 -44.90 -29.65 9.22
C THR A 17 -45.57 -28.38 9.81
N VAL A 18 -44.90 -27.22 9.60
CA VAL A 18 -45.32 -25.89 9.04
C VAL A 18 -46.62 -25.19 9.53
N ILE A 19 -46.51 -23.91 9.95
CA ILE A 19 -47.07 -22.65 9.32
C ILE A 19 -47.11 -21.45 10.31
N HIS A 20 -46.72 -20.29 9.76
CA HIS A 20 -46.75 -18.88 10.18
C HIS A 20 -47.85 -18.33 11.12
N LYS A 21 -47.46 -17.33 11.94
CA LYS A 21 -48.08 -15.98 12.07
C LYS A 21 -47.17 -15.07 12.92
N ILE A 22 -46.60 -13.99 12.37
CA ILE A 22 -47.09 -12.59 12.42
C ILE A 22 -47.44 -12.11 13.84
N SER A 23 -46.61 -11.22 14.37
CA SER A 23 -47.03 -10.19 15.33
C SER A 23 -46.28 -8.89 15.07
N ASN A 24 -47.05 -7.88 14.67
CA ASN A 24 -46.66 -6.47 14.58
C ASN A 24 -46.22 -5.92 15.94
N SER A 25 -45.17 -5.12 15.96
CA SER A 25 -45.13 -3.93 16.80
C SER A 25 -44.45 -2.78 16.05
N SER A 26 -45.23 -1.72 15.92
CA SER A 26 -44.92 -0.45 15.29
C SER A 26 -44.09 0.43 16.22
N SER A 27 -43.06 1.08 15.67
CA SER A 27 -42.68 2.43 16.11
C SER A 27 -42.04 3.19 14.95
N THR A 28 -42.73 4.26 14.58
CA THR A 28 -42.43 5.29 13.58
C THR A 28 -41.13 6.03 13.87
N ASN A 29 -40.38 6.38 12.81
CA ASN A 29 -40.03 7.78 12.56
C ASN A 29 -39.50 8.04 11.14
N SER A 30 -39.98 9.16 10.61
CA SER A 30 -39.83 9.77 9.29
C SER A 30 -38.44 9.74 8.65
N SER A 31 -38.43 9.57 7.33
CA SER A 31 -37.47 10.23 6.44
C SER A 31 -38.17 10.59 5.13
N ALA A 32 -38.20 11.88 4.83
CA ALA A 32 -38.89 12.47 3.70
C ALA A 32 -38.21 12.10 2.38
N ALA A 33 -38.99 11.58 1.44
CA ALA A 33 -38.61 11.44 0.04
C ALA A 33 -38.86 12.77 -0.68
N LEU A 34 -37.80 13.37 -1.23
CA LEU A 34 -37.89 14.48 -2.16
C LEU A 34 -37.90 13.92 -3.59
N CYS A 35 -39.09 13.96 -4.19
CA CYS A 35 -39.31 13.89 -5.63
C CYS A 35 -38.62 15.09 -6.32
N CYS A 36 -37.85 14.81 -7.38
CA CYS A 36 -37.71 15.75 -8.50
C CYS A 36 -37.80 14.97 -9.81
N SER A 37 -38.77 15.39 -10.60
CA SER A 37 -39.25 14.92 -11.89
C SER A 37 -38.16 14.78 -12.96
N LEU A 38 -38.11 13.62 -13.62
CA LEU A 38 -37.56 13.48 -14.97
C LEU A 38 -38.60 13.95 -15.99
N SER A 39 -38.27 14.97 -16.78
CA SER A 39 -38.94 15.27 -18.04
C SER A 39 -38.29 14.47 -19.17
N THR A 40 -39.10 13.65 -19.82
CA THR A 40 -38.86 13.03 -21.11
C THR A 40 -38.72 14.10 -22.20
N ALA A 41 -37.64 14.03 -22.99
CA ALA A 41 -37.57 14.72 -24.28
C ALA A 41 -37.10 13.72 -25.34
N GLU A 42 -38.03 13.40 -26.23
CA GLU A 42 -37.87 12.50 -27.36
C GLU A 42 -36.99 13.11 -28.45
N THR A 43 -36.26 12.20 -29.10
CA THR A 43 -35.55 12.33 -30.37
C THR A 43 -36.42 12.88 -31.50
N VAL A 44 -35.93 13.92 -32.19
CA VAL A 44 -36.34 14.23 -33.57
C VAL A 44 -35.10 14.43 -34.44
N PHE A 45 -35.02 13.61 -35.49
CA PHE A 45 -34.12 13.71 -36.63
C PHE A 45 -34.40 14.97 -37.46
N ALA A 46 -33.35 15.71 -37.83
CA ALA A 46 -33.37 16.52 -39.05
C ALA A 46 -31.96 16.62 -39.67
N LYS A 47 -31.87 16.11 -40.90
CA LYS A 47 -30.75 16.25 -41.85
C LYS A 47 -30.48 17.72 -42.16
N HIS A 48 -29.22 18.06 -42.47
CA HIS A 48 -28.64 19.04 -43.42
C HIS A 48 -27.16 19.17 -42.98
N GLY A 49 -26.09 19.06 -43.77
CA GLY A 49 -25.89 19.33 -45.18
C GLY A 49 -24.72 20.32 -45.32
N ARG A 50 -23.47 19.81 -45.44
CA ARG A 50 -22.23 20.45 -45.92
C ARG A 50 -21.63 21.66 -45.16
N ARG A 51 -20.37 21.51 -44.70
CA ARG A 51 -19.19 22.09 -45.37
C ARG A 51 -17.87 21.68 -44.70
N PHE A 52 -16.97 21.15 -45.52
CA PHE A 52 -15.53 21.03 -45.29
C PHE A 52 -14.92 22.38 -44.88
N ARG A 53 -14.08 22.39 -43.85
CA ARG A 53 -12.81 23.13 -43.83
C ARG A 53 -11.75 22.37 -43.03
N SER A 54 -10.77 21.87 -43.78
CA SER A 54 -9.45 21.48 -43.30
C SER A 54 -8.75 22.72 -42.73
N ALA A 55 -8.16 22.59 -41.55
CA ALA A 55 -7.17 23.53 -41.05
C ALA A 55 -5.96 22.73 -40.56
N VAL A 56 -4.99 22.63 -41.47
CA VAL A 56 -3.58 22.32 -41.19
C VAL A 56 -3.06 23.36 -40.21
N PHE A 57 -2.50 22.93 -39.07
CA PHE A 57 -1.58 23.75 -38.32
C PHE A 57 -0.20 23.11 -38.37
N CYS A 58 0.69 23.78 -39.11
CA CYS A 58 2.11 23.51 -39.17
C CYS A 58 2.76 23.68 -37.81
N ALA A 59 3.64 22.74 -37.50
CA ALA A 59 4.70 22.89 -36.52
C ALA A 59 5.60 24.08 -36.88
N VAL A 60 5.96 24.87 -35.87
CA VAL A 60 7.13 25.75 -35.92
C VAL A 60 8.04 25.37 -34.77
N THR A 61 9.15 24.74 -35.14
CA THR A 61 10.35 24.57 -34.33
C THR A 61 11.04 25.92 -34.16
N ALA A 62 11.27 26.35 -32.93
CA ALA A 62 12.22 27.42 -32.62
C ALA A 62 13.34 26.85 -31.72
N ARG A 63 14.47 26.54 -32.34
CA ARG A 63 15.78 26.39 -31.69
C ARG A 63 16.29 27.80 -31.37
N GLY A 64 16.65 28.05 -30.11
CA GLY A 64 17.41 29.22 -29.69
C GLY A 64 18.44 28.77 -28.66
N ARG A 65 19.72 28.87 -29.03
CA ARG A 65 20.92 28.49 -28.27
C ARG A 65 21.65 29.80 -27.91
N VAL A 66 22.45 29.75 -26.84
CA VAL A 66 23.53 30.70 -26.45
C VAL A 66 23.01 31.97 -25.71
N MET A 67 23.47 32.37 -24.50
CA MET A 67 24.83 32.61 -24.00
C MET A 67 25.03 32.26 -22.51
N ALA A 68 26.23 31.75 -22.22
CA ALA A 68 26.85 31.65 -20.90
C ALA A 68 27.78 32.87 -20.66
N GLU A 69 28.40 32.88 -19.47
CA GLU A 69 29.54 33.71 -19.03
C GLU A 69 29.12 35.10 -18.45
N ILE A 70 29.58 35.55 -17.27
CA ILE A 70 30.96 35.68 -16.79
C ILE A 70 31.02 35.72 -15.24
N LEU A 71 31.97 34.96 -14.67
CA LEU A 71 32.54 35.07 -13.33
C LEU A 71 33.27 36.41 -13.11
N LYS A 72 33.16 36.99 -11.91
CA LYS A 72 34.20 37.89 -11.38
C LYS A 72 34.50 37.59 -9.92
N GLU A 73 35.55 36.81 -9.74
CA GLU A 73 36.38 36.86 -8.54
C GLU A 73 37.02 38.26 -8.42
N LYS A 74 37.06 38.80 -7.21
CA LYS A 74 37.99 39.88 -6.87
C LYS A 74 38.60 39.59 -5.51
N LYS A 75 39.74 38.90 -5.56
CA LYS A 75 40.70 38.77 -4.46
C LYS A 75 41.60 40.01 -4.50
N LEU A 76 41.56 40.86 -3.47
CA LEU A 76 42.65 41.76 -3.15
C LEU A 76 42.81 41.85 -1.63
N SER A 77 44.05 41.54 -1.25
CA SER A 77 44.65 41.60 0.07
C SER A 77 44.82 43.05 0.54
N SER A 78 44.55 43.31 1.81
CA SER A 78 45.35 44.26 2.60
C SER A 78 45.27 43.92 4.09
N THR A 79 46.44 43.64 4.65
CA THR A 79 46.79 43.47 6.06
C THR A 79 46.46 44.67 6.94
N ALA A 80 45.97 44.41 8.16
CA ALA A 80 46.34 45.16 9.36
C ALA A 80 46.08 44.29 10.61
N ALA A 81 47.13 44.14 11.42
CA ALA A 81 47.13 43.41 12.68
C ALA A 81 46.67 44.31 13.85
N ALA A 82 45.94 43.74 14.81
CA ALA A 82 45.96 44.17 16.20
C ALA A 82 45.53 43.00 17.10
N ALA A 83 46.29 42.78 18.16
CA ALA A 83 46.25 41.64 19.06
C ALA A 83 45.23 41.79 20.20
N ALA A 84 44.67 40.67 20.69
CA ALA A 84 44.41 40.41 22.11
C ALA A 84 43.98 38.95 22.39
N SER A 85 44.89 38.23 23.04
CA SER A 85 44.82 37.12 24.03
C SER A 85 43.73 36.01 24.06
N PRO A 86 44.10 34.80 24.55
CA PRO A 86 43.33 33.57 24.35
C PRO A 86 42.36 33.29 25.50
N ALA A 87 41.12 32.92 25.17
CA ALA A 87 40.23 32.23 26.09
C ALA A 87 40.24 30.74 25.74
N VAL A 88 40.89 29.95 26.59
CA VAL A 88 40.77 28.49 26.59
C VAL A 88 39.43 28.16 27.21
N SER A 89 38.50 27.64 26.41
CA SER A 89 37.27 26.98 26.87
C SER A 89 37.42 25.49 26.57
N PRO A 90 37.49 24.61 27.59
CA PRO A 90 37.55 23.18 27.38
C PRO A 90 36.13 22.61 27.47
N PHE A 91 35.43 22.50 26.34
CA PHE A 91 34.35 21.54 26.14
C PHE A 91 34.15 21.38 24.63
N GLY A 92 34.13 20.14 24.15
CA GLY A 92 34.34 19.77 22.75
C GLY A 92 33.48 20.55 21.77
N SER A 93 34.12 21.13 20.75
CA SER A 93 33.41 21.63 19.58
C SER A 93 32.81 20.43 18.84
N HIS A 94 31.57 20.07 19.16
CA HIS A 94 30.74 19.30 18.25
C HIS A 94 30.73 20.09 16.94
N LYS A 95 31.39 19.55 15.91
CA LYS A 95 31.32 20.13 14.57
C LYS A 95 29.84 20.24 14.23
N ARG A 96 29.41 21.43 13.80
CA ARG A 96 28.05 21.64 13.31
C ARG A 96 27.87 20.73 12.10
N LEU A 97 27.03 19.71 12.27
CA LEU A 97 26.58 18.85 11.18
C LEU A 97 25.59 19.70 10.35
N ASP A 98 25.91 19.94 9.08
CA ASP A 98 25.04 20.69 8.18
C ASP A 98 23.90 19.80 7.65
N ASN A 99 24.04 18.47 7.76
CA ASN A 99 23.03 17.49 7.39
C ASN A 99 23.00 16.25 8.29
N PHE A 100 21.86 15.55 8.36
CA PHE A 100 21.72 14.25 9.04
C PHE A 100 22.66 13.17 8.48
N LEU A 101 23.04 13.27 7.20
CA LEU A 101 23.95 12.34 6.53
C LEU A 101 25.40 12.39 7.05
N ASP A 102 25.79 13.47 7.74
CA ASP A 102 27.14 13.60 8.28
C ASP A 102 27.29 12.93 9.66
N ALA A 103 26.20 12.40 10.23
CA ALA A 103 26.19 11.80 11.55
C ALA A 103 27.03 10.49 11.59
N LEU A 104 27.94 10.40 12.55
CA LEU A 104 28.83 9.23 12.72
C LEU A 104 28.40 8.35 13.90
N THR A 105 27.48 8.83 14.73
CA THR A 105 27.03 8.17 15.95
C THR A 105 25.52 8.36 16.16
N GLU A 106 24.94 7.54 17.04
CA GLU A 106 23.56 7.73 17.52
C GLU A 106 23.36 9.13 18.15
N GLU A 107 24.32 9.57 18.97
CA GLU A 107 24.27 10.88 19.62
C GLU A 107 24.26 12.01 18.60
N ASP A 108 25.03 11.90 17.52
CA ASP A 108 25.03 12.87 16.41
C ASP A 108 23.66 12.98 15.74
N LEU A 109 22.99 11.84 15.49
CA LEU A 109 21.66 11.80 14.88
C LEU A 109 20.61 12.45 15.77
N LEU A 110 20.51 12.01 17.03
CA LEU A 110 19.50 12.50 17.97
C LEU A 110 19.72 13.98 18.30
N SER A 111 20.98 14.40 18.48
CA SER A 111 21.31 15.82 18.69
C SER A 111 20.98 16.67 17.46
N SER A 112 21.01 16.09 16.26
CA SER A 112 20.60 16.79 15.04
C SER A 112 19.09 17.03 14.99
N ILE A 113 18.27 16.07 15.44
CA ILE A 113 16.81 16.28 15.59
C ILE A 113 16.55 17.47 16.52
N GLN A 114 17.13 17.43 17.73
CA GLN A 114 16.94 18.48 18.73
C GLN A 114 17.33 19.86 18.20
N ARG A 115 18.48 19.96 17.52
CA ARG A 115 18.96 21.21 16.92
C ARG A 115 18.01 21.73 15.85
N GLU A 116 17.52 20.87 14.95
CA GLU A 116 16.57 21.29 13.90
C GLU A 116 15.21 21.70 14.47
N THR A 117 14.80 21.13 15.59
CA THR A 117 13.62 21.54 16.35
C THR A 117 13.81 22.88 17.05
N ASP A 118 14.94 23.09 17.74
CA ASP A 118 15.27 24.35 18.43
C ASP A 118 15.39 25.52 17.44
N ASP A 119 15.92 25.26 16.25
CA ASP A 119 16.00 26.21 15.13
C ASP A 119 14.61 26.48 14.49
N GLY A 120 13.55 25.80 14.91
CA GLY A 120 12.19 25.92 14.38
C GLY A 120 12.02 25.35 12.96
N ARG A 121 12.99 24.57 12.47
CA ARG A 121 13.00 23.98 11.12
C ARG A 121 12.30 22.61 11.07
N LEU A 122 12.11 21.97 12.21
CA LEU A 122 11.45 20.68 12.36
C LEU A 122 10.30 20.77 13.39
N PRO A 123 9.03 20.53 12.99
CA PRO A 123 7.91 20.56 13.93
C PRO A 123 8.04 19.56 15.07
N GLN A 124 7.66 19.94 16.29
CA GLN A 124 7.82 19.12 17.51
C GLN A 124 7.18 17.73 17.40
N ASN A 125 6.02 17.63 16.74
CA ASN A 125 5.34 16.34 16.55
C ASN A 125 6.12 15.42 15.61
N VAL A 126 6.76 15.97 14.57
CA VAL A 126 7.59 15.20 13.64
C VAL A 126 8.89 14.77 14.33
N ALA A 127 9.54 15.69 15.06
CA ALA A 127 10.76 15.40 15.83
C ALA A 127 10.59 14.22 16.80
N ARG A 128 9.53 14.25 17.61
CA ARG A 128 9.20 13.14 18.52
C ARG A 128 8.93 11.83 17.76
N GLY A 129 8.27 11.91 16.61
CA GLY A 129 8.02 10.74 15.77
C GLY A 129 9.31 10.18 15.14
N MET A 130 10.29 11.03 14.84
CA MET A 130 11.62 10.62 14.36
C MET A 130 12.42 9.90 15.45
N GLU A 131 12.43 10.43 16.68
CA GLU A 131 13.06 9.79 17.85
C GLU A 131 12.43 8.41 18.12
N GLU A 132 11.10 8.35 18.17
CA GLU A 132 10.38 7.09 18.35
C GLU A 132 10.67 6.10 17.21
N LEU A 133 10.69 6.56 15.97
CA LEU A 133 11.00 5.71 14.83
C LEU A 133 12.42 5.13 14.93
N TYR A 134 13.39 5.93 15.38
CA TYR A 134 14.76 5.48 15.60
C TYR A 134 14.85 4.39 16.64
N GLU A 135 14.25 4.60 17.82
CA GLU A 135 14.28 3.61 18.91
C GLU A 135 13.68 2.27 18.46
N ASN A 136 12.47 2.30 17.87
CA ASN A 136 11.80 1.09 17.41
C ASN A 136 12.58 0.37 16.28
N TYR A 137 13.11 1.13 15.32
CA TYR A 137 13.88 0.55 14.23
C TYR A 137 15.21 -0.05 14.71
N ARG A 138 15.95 0.68 15.55
CA ARG A 138 17.20 0.21 16.16
C ARG A 138 16.98 -1.11 16.89
N ASP A 139 15.99 -1.13 17.78
CA ASP A 139 15.74 -2.30 18.61
C ASP A 139 15.34 -3.52 17.76
N ALA A 140 14.52 -3.32 16.72
CA ALA A 140 14.15 -4.38 15.78
C ALA A 140 15.35 -4.94 14.98
N VAL A 141 16.22 -4.06 14.45
CA VAL A 141 17.40 -4.49 13.67
C VAL A 141 18.43 -5.16 14.59
N LEU A 142 18.64 -4.67 15.81
CA LEU A 142 19.51 -5.33 16.78
C LEU A 142 18.97 -6.73 17.17
N GLN A 143 17.66 -6.85 17.38
CA GLN A 143 17.00 -8.11 17.72
C GLN A 143 17.14 -9.17 16.60
N SER A 144 17.33 -8.75 15.35
CA SER A 144 17.57 -9.67 14.22
C SER A 144 18.86 -10.48 14.37
N GLY A 145 19.82 -10.00 15.17
CA GLY A 145 21.15 -10.61 15.30
C GLY A 145 22.03 -10.41 14.07
N HIS A 146 21.71 -9.45 13.20
CA HIS A 146 22.54 -9.12 12.03
C HIS A 146 23.94 -8.65 12.48
N PRO A 147 25.05 -9.17 11.91
CA PRO A 147 26.40 -8.86 12.39
C PRO A 147 26.75 -7.37 12.27
N ASN A 148 26.19 -6.68 11.26
CA ASN A 148 26.38 -5.25 11.03
C ASN A 148 25.16 -4.41 11.48
N ALA A 149 24.39 -4.87 12.47
CA ALA A 149 23.14 -4.22 12.87
C ALA A 149 23.33 -2.72 13.22
N GLU A 150 24.37 -2.36 13.97
CA GLU A 150 24.64 -0.97 14.35
C GLU A 150 24.91 -0.07 13.13
N GLU A 151 25.72 -0.54 12.18
CA GLU A 151 26.01 0.18 10.93
C GLU A 151 24.75 0.35 10.07
N ILE A 152 23.93 -0.70 9.96
CA ILE A 152 22.66 -0.67 9.24
C ILE A 152 21.71 0.35 9.86
N VAL A 153 21.61 0.37 11.21
CA VAL A 153 20.75 1.32 11.92
C VAL A 153 21.20 2.75 11.64
N LEU A 154 22.49 3.04 11.86
CA LEU A 154 23.02 4.38 11.66
C LEU A 154 22.83 4.86 10.21
N SER A 155 23.22 4.04 9.23
CA SER A 155 23.13 4.37 7.81
C SER A 155 21.68 4.60 7.36
N ASN A 156 20.78 3.66 7.68
CA ASN A 156 19.40 3.75 7.24
C ASN A 156 18.67 4.90 7.94
N MET A 157 18.88 5.10 9.24
CA MET A 157 18.19 6.16 9.98
C MET A 157 18.70 7.56 9.63
N ALA A 158 19.99 7.72 9.36
CA ALA A 158 20.53 8.98 8.83
C ALA A 158 19.83 9.36 7.50
N MET A 159 19.66 8.38 6.61
CA MET A 159 18.97 8.57 5.35
C MET A 159 17.48 8.89 5.54
N VAL A 160 16.80 8.14 6.41
CA VAL A 160 15.38 8.37 6.73
C VAL A 160 15.18 9.79 7.25
N PHE A 161 16.00 10.23 8.20
CA PHE A 161 15.88 11.55 8.80
C PHE A 161 16.16 12.68 7.80
N ASP A 162 17.20 12.53 7.01
CA ASP A 162 17.51 13.47 5.92
C ASP A 162 16.33 13.58 4.94
N ARG A 163 15.75 12.46 4.50
CA ARG A 163 14.62 12.46 3.56
C ARG A 163 13.32 13.01 4.15
N ILE A 164 13.02 12.71 5.43
CA ILE A 164 11.89 13.32 6.15
C ILE A 164 12.10 14.83 6.24
N PHE A 165 13.29 15.27 6.61
CA PHE A 165 13.59 16.69 6.79
C PHE A 165 13.53 17.48 5.49
N VAL A 166 13.96 16.89 4.37
CA VAL A 166 13.77 17.46 3.03
C VAL A 166 12.28 17.65 2.73
N ASP A 167 11.44 16.64 2.99
CA ASP A 167 9.99 16.75 2.76
C ASP A 167 9.31 17.74 3.71
N VAL A 168 9.76 17.87 4.96
CA VAL A 168 9.24 18.90 5.89
C VAL A 168 9.53 20.31 5.36
N LYS A 169 10.69 20.54 4.75
CA LYS A 169 11.07 21.84 4.17
C LYS A 169 10.32 22.15 2.88
N ASP A 170 10.17 21.14 2.03
CA ASP A 170 9.52 21.26 0.72
C ASP A 170 8.61 20.03 0.50
N PRO A 171 7.35 20.08 1.00
CA PRO A 171 6.46 18.93 0.97
C PRO A 171 6.17 18.45 -0.44
N PHE A 172 6.51 17.18 -0.71
CA PHE A 172 6.17 16.55 -1.98
C PHE A 172 4.65 16.42 -2.14
N GLU A 173 4.12 16.83 -3.30
CA GLU A 173 2.71 16.69 -3.65
C GLU A 173 2.49 15.47 -4.58
N PHE A 174 1.71 14.51 -4.10
CA PHE A 174 1.37 13.33 -4.90
C PHE A 174 0.35 13.66 -5.98
N SER A 175 0.67 13.30 -7.23
CA SER A 175 -0.29 13.31 -8.33
C SER A 175 -1.26 12.11 -8.24
N PRO A 176 -2.42 12.13 -8.94
CA PRO A 176 -3.38 11.02 -8.90
C PRO A 176 -2.78 9.66 -9.29
N HIS A 177 -1.80 9.67 -10.20
CA HIS A 177 -0.95 8.53 -10.53
C HIS A 177 0.51 8.92 -10.36
N HIS A 178 1.08 8.52 -9.23
CA HIS A 178 2.47 8.75 -8.89
C HIS A 178 3.35 7.61 -9.43
N ARG A 179 4.51 7.96 -10.01
CA ARG A 179 5.53 7.01 -10.42
C ARG A 179 6.67 7.04 -9.41
N ALA A 180 7.21 5.88 -9.07
CA ALA A 180 8.34 5.79 -8.15
C ALA A 180 9.49 6.71 -8.59
N ILE A 181 10.00 7.53 -7.68
CA ILE A 181 11.13 8.40 -7.94
C ILE A 181 12.42 7.58 -7.82
N ARG A 182 13.16 7.48 -8.93
CA ARG A 182 14.42 6.72 -9.03
C ARG A 182 15.66 7.62 -9.13
N GLU A 183 15.49 8.88 -9.48
CA GLU A 183 16.57 9.85 -9.72
C GLU A 183 16.12 11.26 -9.29
N PRO A 184 17.04 12.13 -8.81
CA PRO A 184 18.48 11.88 -8.57
C PRO A 184 18.75 11.06 -7.29
N PHE A 185 17.69 10.80 -6.51
CA PHE A 185 17.72 9.92 -5.34
C PHE A 185 16.78 8.75 -5.60
N ASP A 186 17.28 7.53 -5.46
CA ASP A 186 16.46 6.32 -5.66
C ASP A 186 15.65 6.02 -4.40
N TYR A 187 14.44 6.61 -4.33
CA TYR A 187 13.51 6.35 -3.23
C TYR A 187 13.04 4.89 -3.22
N TYR A 188 12.99 4.20 -4.37
CA TYR A 188 12.62 2.78 -4.37
C TYR A 188 13.65 1.95 -3.61
N MET A 189 14.94 2.09 -3.94
CA MET A 189 16.02 1.36 -3.28
C MET A 189 16.21 1.77 -1.83
N PHE A 190 16.05 3.06 -1.52
CA PHE A 190 16.00 3.54 -0.14
C PHE A 190 15.00 2.76 0.72
N VAL A 191 13.77 2.59 0.23
CA VAL A 191 12.74 1.83 0.97
C VAL A 191 13.06 0.34 1.05
N GLN A 192 13.55 -0.26 -0.05
CA GLN A 192 13.95 -1.67 -0.04
C GLN A 192 15.04 -1.91 1.03
N ASN A 193 16.04 -1.03 1.10
CA ASN A 193 17.14 -1.15 2.05
C ASN A 193 16.70 -0.89 3.49
N TYR A 194 15.72 -0.02 3.71
CA TYR A 194 15.15 0.24 5.03
C TYR A 194 14.35 -0.96 5.55
N ILE A 195 13.51 -1.59 4.72
CA ILE A 195 12.63 -2.68 5.17
C ILE A 195 13.35 -4.04 5.23
N ARG A 196 14.34 -4.28 4.36
CA ARG A 196 15.09 -5.55 4.28
C ARG A 196 15.57 -6.10 5.63
N PRO A 197 16.24 -5.33 6.52
CA PRO A 197 16.75 -5.86 7.79
C PRO A 197 15.64 -6.21 8.80
N LEU A 198 14.39 -5.86 8.52
CA LEU A 198 13.23 -6.19 9.36
C LEU A 198 12.58 -7.53 8.97
N ILE A 199 12.95 -8.08 7.80
CA ILE A 199 12.40 -9.35 7.30
C ILE A 199 13.30 -10.51 7.71
N ASP A 200 12.75 -11.47 8.47
CA ASP A 200 13.36 -12.77 8.66
C ASP A 200 13.11 -13.64 7.43
N PHE A 201 13.96 -13.52 6.41
CA PHE A 201 13.85 -14.33 5.20
C PHE A 201 13.88 -15.84 5.52
N ARG A 202 14.53 -16.31 6.60
CA ARG A 202 14.56 -17.75 6.98
C ARG A 202 13.20 -18.28 7.36
N ARG A 203 12.33 -17.40 7.83
CA ARG A 203 10.97 -17.71 8.24
C ARG A 203 9.93 -17.01 7.37
N SER A 204 10.32 -16.62 6.17
CA SER A 204 9.42 -16.02 5.19
C SER A 204 9.09 -16.99 4.07
N TYR A 205 7.94 -16.82 3.40
CA TYR A 205 7.48 -17.76 2.36
C TYR A 205 6.74 -17.06 1.22
N VAL A 206 6.88 -17.61 0.01
CA VAL A 206 6.09 -17.25 -1.16
C VAL A 206 5.23 -18.44 -1.56
N GLY A 207 3.91 -18.27 -1.52
CA GLY A 207 2.93 -19.25 -1.98
C GLY A 207 2.66 -19.12 -3.47
N ASN A 208 2.66 -20.27 -4.16
CA ASN A 208 2.32 -20.42 -5.58
C ASN A 208 3.14 -19.54 -6.51
N ILE A 209 4.46 -19.63 -6.41
CA ILE A 209 5.38 -18.85 -7.24
C ILE A 209 5.10 -18.96 -8.75
N SER A 210 4.62 -20.12 -9.22
CA SER A 210 4.26 -20.35 -10.62
C SER A 210 3.13 -19.45 -11.12
N VAL A 211 2.25 -18.98 -10.25
CA VAL A 211 1.16 -18.08 -10.64
C VAL A 211 1.69 -16.66 -10.88
N PHE A 212 2.77 -16.25 -10.20
CA PHE A 212 3.46 -15.00 -10.54
C PHE A 212 4.14 -15.08 -11.93
N ASN A 213 4.68 -16.24 -12.33
CA ASN A 213 5.18 -16.44 -13.70
C ASN A 213 4.05 -16.23 -14.73
N GLU A 214 2.87 -16.82 -14.50
CA GLU A 214 1.69 -16.65 -15.35
C GLU A 214 1.30 -15.16 -15.47
N MET A 215 1.37 -14.40 -14.38
CA MET A 215 1.10 -12.97 -14.40
C MET A 215 2.11 -12.20 -15.26
N GLU A 216 3.40 -12.51 -15.17
CA GLU A 216 4.41 -11.89 -16.03
C GLU A 216 4.15 -12.21 -17.50
N GLU A 217 3.81 -13.44 -17.85
CA GLU A 217 3.45 -13.82 -19.22
C GLU A 217 2.27 -12.99 -19.74
N LYS A 218 1.24 -12.78 -18.92
CA LYS A 218 0.07 -11.95 -19.26
C LYS A 218 0.45 -10.48 -19.46
N LEU A 219 1.28 -9.94 -18.57
CA LEU A 219 1.78 -8.57 -18.70
C LEU A 219 2.62 -8.40 -19.98
N GLN A 220 3.43 -9.39 -20.33
CA GLN A 220 4.22 -9.41 -21.58
C GLN A 220 3.34 -9.46 -22.83
N GLN A 221 2.17 -10.12 -22.75
CA GLN A 221 1.17 -10.17 -23.81
C GLN A 221 0.39 -8.85 -23.98
N GLY A 222 0.67 -7.83 -23.15
CA GLY A 222 -0.05 -6.56 -23.18
C GLY A 222 -1.26 -6.52 -22.24
N GLU A 223 -1.57 -7.61 -21.53
CA GLU A 223 -2.76 -7.71 -20.68
C GLU A 223 -2.56 -7.02 -19.32
N ASN A 224 -3.66 -6.78 -18.61
CA ASN A 224 -3.64 -6.19 -17.27
C ASN A 224 -3.79 -7.26 -16.17
N VAL A 225 -3.20 -7.02 -15.01
CA VAL A 225 -3.30 -7.86 -13.81
C VAL A 225 -3.74 -7.00 -12.64
N ILE A 226 -4.78 -7.42 -11.92
CA ILE A 226 -5.24 -6.82 -10.68
C ILE A 226 -5.07 -7.83 -9.55
N LEU A 227 -4.39 -7.42 -8.48
CA LEU A 227 -4.27 -8.17 -7.24
C LEU A 227 -5.27 -7.61 -6.22
N ILE A 228 -6.28 -8.40 -5.88
CA ILE A 228 -7.22 -8.10 -4.79
C ILE A 228 -6.67 -8.73 -3.52
N SER A 229 -6.36 -7.90 -2.53
CA SER A 229 -5.55 -8.31 -1.39
C SER A 229 -6.16 -7.93 -0.04
N ASN A 230 -5.74 -8.62 1.03
CA ASN A 230 -5.74 -8.02 2.36
C ASN A 230 -4.57 -7.01 2.50
N HIS A 231 -4.48 -6.32 3.63
CA HIS A 231 -3.46 -5.28 3.87
C HIS A 231 -3.11 -5.27 5.34
N GLN A 232 -1.83 -5.23 5.71
CA GLN A 232 -1.42 -5.38 7.11
C GLN A 232 -0.59 -4.23 7.64
N THR A 233 0.33 -3.71 6.84
CA THR A 233 1.29 -2.68 7.25
C THR A 233 1.44 -1.61 6.18
N GLU A 234 1.96 -0.45 6.53
CA GLU A 234 2.33 0.56 5.54
C GLU A 234 3.53 0.12 4.69
N ALA A 235 4.27 -0.90 5.15
CA ALA A 235 5.39 -1.52 4.46
C ALA A 235 5.00 -2.64 3.48
N ASP A 236 3.70 -2.96 3.32
CA ASP A 236 3.23 -4.02 2.42
C ASP A 236 3.84 -3.94 1.00
N PRO A 237 3.93 -2.75 0.35
CA PRO A 237 4.58 -2.64 -0.95
C PRO A 237 6.04 -3.11 -0.95
N ALA A 238 6.79 -2.76 0.09
CA ALA A 238 8.19 -3.16 0.23
C ALA A 238 8.32 -4.65 0.54
N VAL A 239 7.46 -5.21 1.38
CA VAL A 239 7.42 -6.65 1.67
C VAL A 239 7.16 -7.44 0.39
N ILE A 240 6.14 -7.06 -0.40
CA ILE A 240 5.84 -7.71 -1.68
C ILE A 240 7.05 -7.64 -2.61
N ALA A 241 7.64 -6.44 -2.77
CA ALA A 241 8.79 -6.25 -3.64
C ALA A 241 10.01 -7.08 -3.20
N LEU A 242 10.34 -7.08 -1.90
CA LEU A 242 11.48 -7.82 -1.35
C LEU A 242 11.33 -9.34 -1.48
N LEU A 243 10.12 -9.88 -1.36
CA LEU A 243 9.88 -11.32 -1.53
C LEU A 243 9.91 -11.76 -3.00
N LEU A 244 9.77 -10.83 -3.94
CA LEU A 244 9.73 -11.10 -5.38
C LEU A 244 10.98 -10.64 -6.13
N GLU A 245 11.85 -9.81 -5.55
CA GLU A 245 12.95 -9.14 -6.27
C GLU A 245 13.93 -10.09 -6.99
N SER A 246 14.13 -11.29 -6.46
CA SER A 246 15.07 -12.28 -7.02
C SER A 246 14.48 -13.07 -8.19
N THR A 247 13.16 -13.20 -8.26
CA THR A 247 12.47 -14.08 -9.22
C THR A 247 11.57 -13.33 -10.19
N HIS A 248 10.96 -12.25 -9.74
CA HIS A 248 10.01 -11.42 -10.49
C HIS A 248 10.33 -9.93 -10.28
N PRO A 249 11.56 -9.47 -10.63
CA PRO A 249 11.96 -8.07 -10.46
C PRO A 249 11.04 -7.10 -11.22
N HIS A 250 10.48 -7.53 -12.35
CA HIS A 250 9.51 -6.72 -13.09
C HIS A 250 8.27 -6.43 -12.24
N LEU A 251 7.71 -7.45 -11.58
CA LEU A 251 6.57 -7.27 -10.67
C LEU A 251 6.96 -6.41 -9.46
N ALA A 252 8.12 -6.66 -8.86
CA ALA A 252 8.61 -5.93 -7.69
C ALA A 252 8.74 -4.42 -7.93
N GLU A 253 9.23 -4.02 -9.11
CA GLU A 253 9.49 -2.61 -9.43
C GLU A 253 8.30 -1.88 -10.08
N ASN A 254 7.41 -2.60 -10.77
CA ASN A 254 6.37 -1.99 -11.62
C ASN A 254 4.95 -2.11 -11.08
N MET A 255 4.74 -2.79 -9.94
CA MET A 255 3.45 -2.86 -9.29
C MET A 255 2.96 -1.46 -8.88
N ILE A 256 1.71 -1.15 -9.21
CA ILE A 256 1.02 0.09 -8.86
C ILE A 256 0.11 -0.18 -7.67
N TYR A 257 0.33 0.51 -6.56
CA TYR A 257 -0.43 0.31 -5.33
C TYR A 257 -1.54 1.37 -5.21
N VAL A 258 -2.78 0.95 -5.05
CA VAL A 258 -3.87 1.85 -4.66
C VAL A 258 -3.68 2.23 -3.19
N ALA A 259 -3.23 3.46 -2.95
CA ALA A 259 -2.79 3.91 -1.63
C ALA A 259 -3.70 5.00 -1.05
N GLY A 260 -3.96 4.89 0.25
CA GLY A 260 -4.74 5.82 1.06
C GLY A 260 -4.03 7.15 1.32
N ASP A 261 -4.76 8.17 1.74
CA ASP A 261 -4.27 9.53 1.95
C ASP A 261 -3.23 9.67 3.06
N ARG A 262 -3.30 8.87 4.13
CA ARG A 262 -2.40 9.00 5.29
C ARG A 262 -0.92 8.85 4.96
N VAL A 263 -0.56 7.82 4.21
CA VAL A 263 0.83 7.56 3.80
C VAL A 263 1.35 8.59 2.79
N LEU A 264 0.46 9.45 2.26
CA LEU A 264 0.77 10.51 1.31
C LEU A 264 0.88 11.89 1.97
N VAL A 265 0.42 12.03 3.22
CA VAL A 265 0.43 13.29 3.98
C VAL A 265 1.33 13.25 5.20
N ASP A 266 1.57 12.09 5.80
CA ASP A 266 2.45 11.95 6.96
C ASP A 266 3.92 12.15 6.57
N PRO A 267 4.63 13.18 7.07
CA PRO A 267 6.04 13.41 6.74
C PRO A 267 6.94 12.21 7.04
N LEU A 268 6.58 11.38 8.02
CA LEU A 268 7.33 10.17 8.39
C LEU A 268 7.10 9.02 7.40
N CYS A 269 6.05 9.06 6.59
CA CYS A 269 5.73 8.02 5.59
C CYS A 269 6.02 8.47 4.15
N LYS A 270 5.94 9.77 3.87
CA LYS A 270 6.05 10.31 2.52
C LYS A 270 7.31 9.88 1.77
N PRO A 271 8.52 9.90 2.37
CA PRO A 271 9.72 9.37 1.70
C PRO A 271 9.55 7.92 1.24
N PHE A 272 8.84 7.09 2.00
CA PHE A 272 8.58 5.71 1.62
C PHE A 272 7.59 5.61 0.45
N SER A 273 6.52 6.40 0.49
CA SER A 273 5.54 6.49 -0.60
C SER A 273 6.13 7.03 -1.90
N MET A 274 7.08 7.97 -1.83
CA MET A 274 7.77 8.53 -3.00
C MET A 274 8.50 7.45 -3.83
N GLY A 275 8.94 6.37 -3.19
CA GLY A 275 9.63 5.24 -3.81
C GLY A 275 8.74 4.17 -4.43
N ARG A 276 7.43 4.41 -4.58
CA ARG A 276 6.45 3.43 -5.09
C ARG A 276 5.63 4.00 -6.23
N ASN A 277 5.11 3.13 -7.11
CA ASN A 277 4.11 3.55 -8.08
C ASN A 277 2.74 3.51 -7.39
N LEU A 278 2.01 4.61 -7.38
CA LEU A 278 0.78 4.74 -6.60
C LEU A 278 -0.38 5.25 -7.44
N LEU A 279 -1.57 4.74 -7.14
CA LEU A 279 -2.83 5.39 -7.47
C LEU A 279 -3.38 5.98 -6.17
N CYS A 280 -3.30 7.31 -6.07
CA CYS A 280 -3.54 8.04 -4.83
C CYS A 280 -5.04 8.24 -4.62
N VAL A 281 -5.60 7.63 -3.59
CA VAL A 281 -7.03 7.72 -3.26
C VAL A 281 -7.24 8.03 -1.78
N TYR A 282 -8.28 8.79 -1.48
CA TYR A 282 -8.78 8.94 -0.11
C TYR A 282 -9.55 7.68 0.28
N SER A 283 -9.20 7.07 1.40
CA SER A 283 -9.88 5.88 1.89
C SER A 283 -11.33 6.21 2.27
N LYS A 284 -12.26 5.28 2.00
CA LYS A 284 -13.63 5.37 2.49
C LYS A 284 -13.69 5.51 4.02
N LYS A 285 -12.74 4.87 4.74
CA LYS A 285 -12.65 4.92 6.21
C LYS A 285 -12.45 6.33 6.76
N HIS A 286 -11.78 7.20 5.99
CA HIS A 286 -11.41 8.57 6.40
C HIS A 286 -12.08 9.65 5.54
N MET A 287 -13.06 9.27 4.71
CA MET A 287 -13.74 10.19 3.81
C MET A 287 -14.48 11.28 4.59
N TYR A 288 -15.11 10.91 5.71
CA TYR A 288 -16.00 11.76 6.50
C TYR A 288 -15.40 12.24 7.83
N ASP A 289 -14.10 12.02 8.07
CA ASP A 289 -13.43 12.49 9.29
C ASP A 289 -13.51 14.03 9.43
N PHE A 290 -13.44 14.71 8.28
CA PHE A 290 -13.51 16.17 8.14
C PHE A 290 -14.57 16.51 7.08
N PRO A 291 -15.84 16.79 7.47
CA PRO A 291 -16.96 16.98 6.55
C PRO A 291 -16.71 18.03 5.46
N GLU A 292 -15.98 19.09 5.78
CA GLU A 292 -15.59 20.17 4.88
C GLU A 292 -14.65 19.73 3.74
N GLN A 293 -13.97 18.59 3.90
CA GLN A 293 -13.03 18.06 2.93
C GLN A 293 -13.65 17.00 2.00
N VAL A 294 -14.86 16.50 2.30
CA VAL A 294 -15.49 15.37 1.59
C VAL A 294 -15.57 15.63 0.08
N GLU A 295 -16.03 16.82 -0.32
CA GLU A 295 -16.18 17.14 -1.75
C GLU A 295 -14.82 17.14 -2.48
N MET A 296 -13.80 17.72 -1.85
CA MET A 296 -12.43 17.73 -2.39
C MET A 296 -11.87 16.31 -2.52
N LYS A 297 -12.04 15.47 -1.48
CA LYS A 297 -11.62 14.06 -1.49
C LYS A 297 -12.32 13.25 -2.58
N MET A 298 -13.64 13.42 -2.74
CA MET A 298 -14.40 12.75 -3.81
C MET A 298 -13.95 13.17 -5.22
N ARG A 299 -13.69 14.47 -5.42
CA ARG A 299 -13.14 14.97 -6.70
C ARG A 299 -11.76 14.41 -6.98
N ALA A 300 -10.89 14.33 -5.97
CA ALA A 300 -9.57 13.71 -6.10
C ALA A 300 -9.66 12.24 -6.49
N ASN A 301 -10.49 11.43 -5.79
CA ASN A 301 -10.72 10.02 -6.13
C ASN A 301 -11.25 9.84 -7.55
N THR A 302 -12.14 10.74 -8.00
CA THR A 302 -12.65 10.72 -9.38
C THR A 302 -11.52 10.93 -10.40
N ARG A 303 -10.54 11.79 -10.11
CA ARG A 303 -9.37 11.97 -10.98
C ARG A 303 -8.50 10.71 -11.01
N SER A 304 -8.21 10.12 -9.85
CA SER A 304 -7.39 8.90 -9.75
C SER A 304 -8.05 7.70 -10.45
N LEU A 305 -9.37 7.55 -10.35
CA LEU A 305 -10.10 6.51 -11.09
C LEU A 305 -10.06 6.73 -12.62
N LYS A 306 -10.08 7.99 -13.07
CA LYS A 306 -9.91 8.32 -14.50
C LYS A 306 -8.51 7.97 -14.99
N GLU A 307 -7.47 8.29 -14.21
CA GLU A 307 -6.09 7.89 -14.53
C GLU A 307 -5.93 6.36 -14.55
N MET A 308 -6.51 5.66 -13.58
CA MET A 308 -6.54 4.19 -13.57
C MET A 308 -7.17 3.62 -14.85
N ALA A 309 -8.31 4.18 -15.28
CA ALA A 309 -8.95 3.76 -16.52
C ALA A 309 -8.08 4.06 -17.77
N VAL A 310 -7.34 5.16 -17.78
CA VAL A 310 -6.36 5.47 -18.85
C VAL A 310 -5.23 4.44 -18.85
N LEU A 311 -4.69 4.10 -17.68
CA LEU A 311 -3.61 3.12 -17.53
C LEU A 311 -4.04 1.75 -18.04
N LEU A 312 -5.22 1.27 -17.63
CA LEU A 312 -5.74 -0.04 -18.04
C LEU A 312 -5.98 -0.11 -19.55
N ARG A 313 -6.44 0.98 -20.19
CA ARG A 313 -6.53 1.05 -21.66
C ARG A 313 -5.17 0.95 -22.35
N GLY A 314 -4.09 1.32 -21.67
CA GLY A 314 -2.73 1.21 -22.17
C GLY A 314 -2.14 -0.20 -22.10
N GLY A 315 -2.77 -1.13 -21.36
CA GLY A 315 -2.28 -2.49 -21.18
C GLY A 315 -0.99 -2.61 -20.37
N SER A 316 -0.56 -3.85 -20.10
CA SER A 316 0.65 -4.16 -19.31
C SER A 316 0.70 -3.38 -18.00
N LYS A 317 -0.37 -3.45 -17.20
CA LYS A 317 -0.44 -2.86 -15.86
C LYS A 317 -0.67 -3.94 -14.83
N ILE A 318 0.13 -3.91 -13.77
CA ILE A 318 -0.14 -4.65 -12.54
C ILE A 318 -0.55 -3.69 -11.44
N ILE A 319 -1.75 -3.89 -10.88
CA ILE A 319 -2.31 -3.01 -9.85
C ILE A 319 -2.66 -3.84 -8.62
N TRP A 320 -2.18 -3.42 -7.45
CA TRP A 320 -2.55 -3.98 -6.16
C TRP A 320 -3.58 -3.08 -5.47
N ILE A 321 -4.61 -3.70 -4.88
CA ILE A 321 -5.62 -2.99 -4.11
C ILE A 321 -6.06 -3.81 -2.90
N ALA A 322 -6.10 -3.16 -1.74
CA ALA A 322 -6.72 -3.68 -0.54
C ALA A 322 -8.24 -3.41 -0.56
N ALA A 323 -9.04 -4.43 -0.88
CA ALA A 323 -10.49 -4.25 -1.04
C ALA A 323 -11.23 -3.93 0.28
N SER A 324 -10.60 -4.15 1.44
CA SER A 324 -11.12 -3.72 2.75
C SER A 324 -10.95 -2.23 3.04
N GLY A 325 -10.14 -1.52 2.24
CA GLY A 325 -9.89 -0.07 2.38
C GLY A 325 -9.01 0.34 3.56
N GLY A 326 -8.38 -0.60 4.28
CA GLY A 326 -7.37 -0.30 5.29
C GLY A 326 -6.78 -1.57 5.93
N ARG A 327 -5.76 -1.39 6.77
CA ARG A 327 -5.02 -2.50 7.39
C ARG A 327 -5.93 -3.41 8.24
N ASP A 328 -5.59 -4.69 8.30
CA ASP A 328 -6.15 -5.71 9.17
C ASP A 328 -6.00 -5.28 10.65
N ARG A 329 -6.81 -5.85 11.53
CA ARG A 329 -6.74 -5.61 12.98
C ARG A 329 -6.96 -6.93 13.71
N PRO A 330 -6.36 -7.11 14.90
CA PRO A 330 -6.67 -8.27 15.71
C PRO A 330 -8.12 -8.19 16.19
N ASP A 331 -8.78 -9.34 16.24
CA ASP A 331 -10.06 -9.45 16.92
C ASP A 331 -9.92 -9.05 18.39
N ARG A 332 -10.91 -8.30 18.92
CA ARG A 332 -10.81 -7.69 20.26
C ARG A 332 -10.76 -8.74 21.37
N VAL A 333 -11.35 -9.91 21.15
CA VAL A 333 -11.49 -10.94 22.18
C VAL A 333 -10.40 -11.99 22.03
N SER A 334 -10.29 -12.60 20.86
CA SER A 334 -9.32 -13.67 20.58
C SER A 334 -7.90 -13.15 20.33
N GLN A 335 -7.73 -11.86 20.04
CA GLN A 335 -6.46 -11.25 19.62
C GLN A 335 -5.89 -11.84 18.33
N GLU A 336 -6.68 -12.64 17.60
CA GLU A 336 -6.26 -13.24 16.35
C GLU A 336 -6.33 -12.23 15.20
N TRP A 337 -5.31 -12.26 14.35
CA TRP A 337 -5.26 -11.49 13.12
C TRP A 337 -5.82 -12.31 11.97
N CYS A 338 -6.74 -11.72 11.22
CA CYS A 338 -7.28 -12.23 9.96
C CYS A 338 -7.46 -11.09 8.95
N PRO A 339 -7.51 -11.42 7.65
CA PRO A 339 -7.93 -10.49 6.61
C PRO A 339 -9.22 -9.75 6.98
N ALA A 340 -9.22 -8.43 6.90
CA ALA A 340 -10.44 -7.64 7.06
C ALA A 340 -11.40 -7.88 5.89
N THR A 341 -12.70 -7.85 6.17
CA THR A 341 -13.74 -8.06 5.16
C THR A 341 -13.61 -7.09 3.99
N PHE A 342 -13.81 -7.62 2.78
CA PHE A 342 -13.77 -6.81 1.58
C PHE A 342 -15.03 -5.97 1.45
N ASP A 343 -14.88 -4.79 0.86
CA ASP A 343 -16.01 -4.00 0.37
C ASP A 343 -16.39 -4.48 -1.04
N PRO A 344 -17.54 -5.14 -1.22
CA PRO A 344 -17.96 -5.68 -2.51
C PRO A 344 -18.07 -4.62 -3.60
N LEU A 345 -18.35 -3.36 -3.25
CA LEU A 345 -18.39 -2.27 -4.21
C LEU A 345 -16.98 -1.93 -4.73
N SER A 346 -15.97 -2.04 -3.88
CA SER A 346 -14.58 -1.80 -4.30
C SER A 346 -14.09 -2.90 -5.23
N VAL A 347 -14.41 -4.17 -4.92
CA VAL A 347 -14.13 -5.32 -5.79
C VAL A 347 -14.82 -5.18 -7.14
N ASP A 348 -16.13 -4.88 -7.13
CA ASP A 348 -16.92 -4.74 -8.36
C ASP A 348 -16.48 -3.57 -9.23
N ASN A 349 -16.10 -2.44 -8.61
CA ASN A 349 -15.56 -1.30 -9.35
C ASN A 349 -14.28 -1.68 -10.12
N MET A 350 -13.38 -2.43 -9.50
CA MET A 350 -12.16 -2.91 -10.16
C MET A 350 -12.48 -3.86 -11.31
N ARG A 351 -13.41 -4.81 -11.10
CA ARG A 351 -13.89 -5.70 -12.16
C ARG A 351 -14.45 -4.92 -13.35
N ARG A 352 -15.35 -3.97 -13.10
CA ARG A 352 -15.93 -3.12 -14.17
C ARG A 352 -14.84 -2.34 -14.90
N LEU A 353 -13.89 -1.74 -14.20
CA LEU A 353 -12.80 -1.00 -14.84
C LEU A 353 -11.97 -1.89 -15.78
N VAL A 354 -11.69 -3.13 -15.38
CA VAL A 354 -11.00 -4.11 -16.22
C VAL A 354 -11.83 -4.47 -17.45
N GLU A 355 -13.12 -4.79 -17.30
CA GLU A 355 -13.99 -5.15 -18.43
C GLU A 355 -14.13 -4.02 -19.46
N HIS A 356 -14.08 -2.76 -19.00
CA HIS A 356 -14.19 -1.58 -19.87
C HIS A 356 -12.84 -1.11 -20.44
N ALA A 357 -11.72 -1.75 -20.08
CA ALA A 357 -10.37 -1.33 -20.47
C ALA A 357 -10.03 -1.63 -21.93
N VAL A 358 -10.88 -2.35 -22.68
CA VAL A 358 -10.64 -2.85 -24.06
C VAL A 358 -9.49 -3.88 -24.14
N VAL A 359 -8.45 -3.73 -23.33
CA VAL A 359 -7.36 -4.68 -23.12
C VAL A 359 -7.80 -5.74 -22.10
N PRO A 360 -7.55 -7.04 -22.35
CA PRO A 360 -7.86 -8.10 -21.39
C PRO A 360 -7.23 -7.83 -20.03
N GLY A 361 -7.95 -8.15 -18.95
CA GLY A 361 -7.39 -8.09 -17.61
C GLY A 361 -7.85 -9.23 -16.72
N HIS A 362 -7.03 -9.55 -15.74
CA HIS A 362 -7.17 -10.73 -14.89
C HIS A 362 -7.10 -10.32 -13.42
N ILE A 363 -8.00 -10.89 -12.61
CA ILE A 363 -8.13 -10.54 -11.20
C ILE A 363 -7.75 -11.74 -10.35
N TYR A 364 -6.70 -11.59 -9.55
CA TYR A 364 -6.16 -12.64 -8.70
C TYR A 364 -6.31 -12.27 -7.22
N PRO A 365 -6.70 -13.22 -6.35
CA PRO A 365 -6.68 -13.04 -4.91
C PRO A 365 -5.25 -13.21 -4.37
N LEU A 366 -4.74 -12.19 -3.68
CA LEU A 366 -3.43 -12.18 -3.02
C LEU A 366 -3.61 -12.14 -1.50
N ALA A 367 -2.91 -13.00 -0.78
CA ALA A 367 -2.77 -12.90 0.66
C ALA A 367 -1.39 -12.37 1.05
N ILE A 368 -1.34 -11.48 2.04
CA ILE A 368 -0.12 -11.00 2.67
C ILE A 368 -0.18 -11.20 4.19
N LEU A 369 0.91 -11.68 4.77
CA LEU A 369 1.12 -11.83 6.21
C LEU A 369 2.41 -11.13 6.59
N CYS A 370 2.32 -9.95 7.20
CA CYS A 370 3.46 -9.18 7.68
C CYS A 370 3.17 -8.22 8.84
N TYR A 371 1.98 -8.30 9.48
CA TYR A 371 1.60 -7.37 10.54
C TYR A 371 2.63 -7.28 11.68
N ASN A 372 3.41 -8.33 11.94
CA ASN A 372 4.45 -8.29 12.97
C ASN A 372 5.53 -7.23 12.70
N ILE A 373 5.87 -6.96 11.44
CA ILE A 373 6.96 -6.03 11.10
C ILE A 373 6.61 -4.60 11.51
N MET A 374 5.39 -4.16 11.22
CA MET A 374 4.94 -2.79 11.49
C MET A 374 3.42 -2.76 11.71
N PRO A 375 2.95 -3.29 12.85
CA PRO A 375 1.52 -3.46 13.08
C PRO A 375 0.81 -2.11 13.19
N PRO A 376 -0.43 -2.01 12.70
CA PRO A 376 -1.23 -0.83 12.95
C PRO A 376 -1.59 -0.67 14.43
N PRO A 377 -1.94 0.55 14.87
CA PRO A 377 -2.58 0.77 16.16
C PRO A 377 -3.88 -0.06 16.30
N LEU A 378 -4.21 -0.46 17.53
CA LEU A 378 -5.39 -1.30 17.81
C LEU A 378 -6.71 -0.66 17.36
N GLN A 379 -6.77 0.67 17.34
CA GLN A 379 -7.93 1.44 16.88
C GLN A 379 -7.55 2.25 15.65
N VAL A 380 -8.55 2.58 14.84
CA VAL A 380 -8.37 3.53 13.74
C VAL A 380 -8.31 4.92 14.35
N GLU A 381 -7.12 5.53 14.35
CA GLU A 381 -6.93 6.92 14.79
C GLU A 381 -7.52 7.88 13.76
N LYS A 382 -7.82 9.13 14.14
CA LYS A 382 -8.30 10.18 13.21
C LYS A 382 -7.17 11.05 12.65
N ASP A 383 -6.21 11.38 13.50
CA ASP A 383 -5.08 12.22 13.15
C ASP A 383 -3.97 11.41 12.44
N VAL A 384 -3.02 12.14 11.88
CA VAL A 384 -1.81 11.60 11.24
C VAL A 384 -0.68 11.55 12.27
N GLY A 385 0.29 10.65 12.10
CA GLY A 385 1.39 10.47 13.04
C GLY A 385 1.14 9.38 14.08
N GLU A 386 0.58 8.25 13.64
CA GLU A 386 0.38 7.10 14.52
C GLU A 386 1.71 6.54 15.07
N LYS A 387 1.62 5.89 16.24
CA LYS A 387 2.76 5.22 16.87
C LYS A 387 3.29 4.10 15.97
N ARG A 388 4.59 4.11 15.65
CA ARG A 388 5.24 3.10 14.80
C ARG A 388 6.00 2.08 15.63
N VAL A 389 5.34 0.98 15.96
CA VAL A 389 6.02 -0.20 16.52
C VAL A 389 6.67 -0.96 15.37
N ILE A 390 7.93 -1.35 15.53
CA ILE A 390 8.68 -2.09 14.52
C ILE A 390 9.26 -3.36 15.14
N SER A 391 9.25 -4.47 14.41
CA SER A 391 9.93 -5.69 14.84
C SER A 391 10.55 -6.48 13.69
N PHE A 392 11.54 -7.32 14.00
CA PHE A 392 12.09 -8.29 13.07
C PHE A 392 11.24 -9.57 13.06
N HIS A 393 10.69 -9.94 11.90
CA HIS A 393 9.82 -11.10 11.81
C HIS A 393 9.76 -11.72 10.41
N GLY A 394 9.36 -13.00 10.34
CA GLY A 394 9.04 -13.68 9.09
C GLY A 394 7.75 -13.16 8.46
N VAL A 395 7.69 -13.13 7.13
CA VAL A 395 6.55 -12.61 6.36
C VAL A 395 6.15 -13.56 5.25
N GLY A 396 4.94 -13.39 4.72
CA GLY A 396 4.42 -14.25 3.68
C GLY A 396 3.64 -13.48 2.64
N ILE A 397 3.80 -13.87 1.38
CA ILE A 397 2.84 -13.56 0.32
C ILE A 397 2.39 -14.85 -0.35
N SER A 398 1.16 -14.89 -0.82
CA SER A 398 0.64 -15.99 -1.61
C SER A 398 -0.33 -15.42 -2.63
N VAL A 399 -0.38 -16.04 -3.80
CA VAL A 399 -1.40 -15.75 -4.79
C VAL A 399 -2.07 -17.05 -5.24
N ALA A 400 -3.38 -17.02 -5.49
CA ALA A 400 -4.10 -18.17 -6.02
C ALA A 400 -4.60 -17.87 -7.44
N PRO A 401 -5.02 -18.90 -8.21
CA PRO A 401 -5.55 -18.69 -9.55
C PRO A 401 -6.69 -17.66 -9.59
N LYS A 402 -6.83 -16.99 -10.73
CA LYS A 402 -7.87 -15.97 -10.92
C LYS A 402 -9.27 -16.52 -10.69
N VAL A 403 -10.15 -15.68 -10.16
CA VAL A 403 -11.57 -16.00 -10.00
C VAL A 403 -12.32 -15.50 -11.23
N ASP A 404 -13.10 -16.38 -11.87
CA ASP A 404 -13.89 -16.01 -13.05
C ASP A 404 -15.29 -15.52 -12.63
N PHE A 405 -15.53 -14.22 -12.81
CA PHE A 405 -16.83 -13.62 -12.52
C PHE A 405 -17.96 -14.23 -13.35
N HIS A 406 -17.72 -14.58 -14.62
CA HIS A 406 -18.77 -15.10 -15.50
C HIS A 406 -19.26 -16.47 -15.05
N VAL A 407 -18.37 -17.31 -14.51
CA VAL A 407 -18.75 -18.60 -13.93
C VAL A 407 -19.71 -18.40 -12.75
N LEU A 408 -19.38 -17.49 -11.82
CA LEU A 408 -20.24 -17.21 -10.67
C LEU A 408 -21.55 -16.54 -11.08
N ALA A 409 -21.50 -15.61 -12.03
CA ALA A 409 -22.67 -14.92 -12.54
C ALA A 409 -23.64 -15.84 -13.30
N THR A 410 -23.19 -17.00 -13.80
CA THR A 410 -24.11 -17.98 -14.42
C THR A 410 -24.95 -18.75 -13.39
N ALA A 411 -24.53 -18.77 -12.12
CA ALA A 411 -25.23 -19.50 -11.06
C ALA A 411 -26.44 -18.75 -10.49
N THR A 412 -26.55 -17.43 -10.73
CA THR A 412 -27.68 -16.59 -10.30
C THR A 412 -28.12 -15.65 -11.41
N LYS A 413 -29.39 -15.26 -11.41
CA LYS A 413 -29.92 -14.22 -12.31
C LYS A 413 -29.88 -12.83 -11.68
N ASP A 414 -29.58 -12.73 -10.39
CA ASP A 414 -29.49 -11.45 -9.68
C ASP A 414 -28.05 -10.89 -9.76
N PRO A 415 -27.84 -9.72 -10.43
CA PRO A 415 -26.54 -9.08 -10.49
C PRO A 415 -25.94 -8.73 -9.12
N GLU A 416 -26.78 -8.46 -8.12
CA GLU A 416 -26.32 -8.14 -6.77
C GLU A 416 -25.80 -9.38 -6.05
N GLU A 417 -26.49 -10.52 -6.17
CA GLU A 417 -26.00 -11.81 -5.66
C GLU A 417 -24.69 -12.22 -6.35
N ALA A 418 -24.58 -12.06 -7.67
CA ALA A 418 -23.36 -12.38 -8.41
C ALA A 418 -22.16 -11.53 -7.95
N LYS A 419 -22.40 -10.23 -7.69
CA LYS A 419 -21.40 -9.31 -7.15
C LYS A 419 -20.92 -9.75 -5.77
N MET A 420 -21.85 -10.10 -4.87
CA MET A 420 -21.51 -10.58 -3.53
C MET A 420 -20.72 -11.88 -3.60
N ALA A 421 -21.21 -12.87 -4.35
CA ALA A 421 -20.54 -14.16 -4.53
C ALA A 421 -19.11 -14.02 -5.09
N TYR A 422 -18.88 -13.07 -6.00
CA TYR A 422 -17.54 -12.79 -6.52
C TYR A 422 -16.61 -12.18 -5.49
N SER A 423 -17.10 -11.22 -4.70
CA SER A 423 -16.34 -10.64 -3.59
C SER A 423 -16.00 -11.70 -2.53
N ASP A 424 -16.97 -12.55 -2.19
CA ASP A 424 -16.81 -13.62 -1.21
C ASP A 424 -15.82 -14.68 -1.70
N ALA A 425 -15.90 -15.11 -2.97
CA ALA A 425 -14.95 -16.07 -3.53
C ALA A 425 -13.49 -15.56 -3.51
N LEU A 426 -13.27 -14.27 -3.79
CA LEU A 426 -11.95 -13.65 -3.67
C LEU A 426 -11.50 -13.59 -2.21
N TYR A 427 -12.38 -13.16 -1.31
CA TYR A 427 -12.10 -13.05 0.13
C TYR A 427 -11.79 -14.41 0.78
N ASP A 428 -12.56 -15.45 0.45
CA ASP A 428 -12.36 -16.82 0.93
C ASP A 428 -11.03 -17.38 0.45
N SER A 429 -10.67 -17.12 -0.82
CA SER A 429 -9.36 -17.49 -1.35
C SER A 429 -8.22 -16.79 -0.61
N VAL A 430 -8.34 -15.49 -0.32
CA VAL A 430 -7.34 -14.75 0.46
C VAL A 430 -7.23 -15.32 1.88
N ASN A 431 -8.34 -15.67 2.53
CA ASN A 431 -8.32 -16.29 3.85
C ASN A 431 -7.67 -17.68 3.85
N GLN A 432 -7.98 -18.51 2.86
CA GLN A 432 -7.36 -19.83 2.73
C GLN A 432 -5.84 -19.71 2.60
N GLN A 433 -5.37 -18.83 1.72
CA GLN A 433 -3.95 -18.56 1.53
C GLN A 433 -3.29 -18.00 2.79
N TYR A 434 -3.94 -17.03 3.44
CA TYR A 434 -3.46 -16.40 4.67
C TYR A 434 -3.27 -17.43 5.79
N ASN A 435 -4.21 -18.37 5.94
CA ASN A 435 -4.12 -19.42 6.95
C ASN A 435 -2.94 -20.37 6.70
N VAL A 436 -2.62 -20.67 5.45
CA VAL A 436 -1.41 -21.44 5.11
C VAL A 436 -0.13 -20.67 5.49
N LEU A 437 -0.06 -19.38 5.17
CA LEU A 437 1.06 -18.52 5.58
C LEU A 437 1.18 -18.43 7.10
N LYS A 438 0.05 -18.30 7.82
CA LYS A 438 -0.01 -18.27 9.29
C LYS A 438 0.52 -19.58 9.88
N SER A 439 0.12 -20.73 9.35
CA SER A 439 0.64 -22.04 9.75
C SER A 439 2.16 -22.18 9.49
N ALA A 440 2.64 -21.69 8.35
CA ALA A 440 4.06 -21.73 8.01
C ALA A 440 4.92 -20.89 8.96
N ILE A 441 4.47 -19.65 9.24
CA ILE A 441 5.25 -18.63 9.94
C ILE A 441 5.01 -18.70 11.45
N HIS A 442 3.77 -18.50 11.90
CA HIS A 442 3.43 -18.51 13.34
C HIS A 442 3.28 -19.93 13.88
N GLY A 443 2.75 -20.84 13.07
CA GLY A 443 2.68 -22.27 13.40
C GLY A 443 4.03 -22.99 13.28
N LYS A 444 5.06 -22.33 12.73
CA LYS A 444 6.43 -22.84 12.55
C LYS A 444 6.52 -24.13 11.73
N GLN A 445 5.53 -24.41 10.90
CA GLN A 445 5.53 -25.58 10.01
C GLN A 445 6.41 -25.38 8.77
N GLY A 446 6.77 -24.13 8.46
CA GLY A 446 7.53 -23.77 7.27
C GLY A 446 6.90 -24.31 5.98
N LEU A 447 7.72 -24.95 5.13
CA LEU A 447 7.25 -25.50 3.85
C LEU A 447 6.21 -26.62 4.02
N GLU A 448 6.19 -27.31 5.16
CA GLU A 448 5.23 -28.40 5.45
C GLU A 448 3.79 -27.90 5.62
N ALA A 449 3.59 -26.58 5.82
CA ALA A 449 2.25 -25.97 5.81
C ALA A 449 1.60 -25.97 4.42
N SER A 450 2.36 -26.29 3.36
CA SER A 450 1.85 -26.33 1.99
C SER A 450 0.64 -27.26 1.88
N THR A 451 -0.30 -26.87 1.04
CA THR A 451 -1.52 -27.64 0.74
C THR A 451 -1.60 -27.91 -0.76
N CYS A 452 -2.62 -28.66 -1.20
CA CYS A 452 -2.84 -28.88 -2.64
C CYS A 452 -3.13 -27.60 -3.44
N THR A 453 -3.55 -26.51 -2.78
CA THR A 453 -3.89 -25.23 -3.41
C THR A 453 -2.86 -24.13 -3.14
N VAL A 454 -1.94 -24.33 -2.19
CA VAL A 454 -0.90 -23.36 -1.82
C VAL A 454 0.43 -24.10 -1.65
N SER A 455 1.31 -23.98 -2.65
CA SER A 455 2.67 -24.51 -2.61
C SER A 455 3.63 -23.42 -2.13
N LEU A 456 4.20 -23.58 -0.93
CA LEU A 456 5.15 -22.61 -0.39
C LEU A 456 6.57 -22.81 -0.93
N SER A 457 7.33 -21.72 -1.00
CA SER A 457 8.72 -21.69 -1.43
C SER A 457 9.49 -20.54 -0.75
N GLN A 458 10.82 -20.59 -0.81
CA GLN A 458 11.73 -19.54 -0.34
C GLN A 458 12.68 -19.14 -1.48
N PRO A 459 12.25 -18.28 -2.41
CA PRO A 459 12.94 -18.03 -3.68
C PRO A 459 14.15 -17.07 -3.60
N TRP A 460 14.81 -16.95 -2.45
CA TRP A 460 16.02 -16.15 -2.28
C TRP A 460 17.25 -17.04 -2.09
N LEU A 461 18.39 -16.56 -2.55
CA LEU A 461 19.68 -17.17 -2.32
C LEU A 461 20.19 -16.74 -0.94
N TRP A 462 20.72 -17.70 -0.17
CA TRP A 462 21.26 -17.50 1.18
C TRP A 462 22.67 -16.93 1.17
#